data_AF-X5XT68-F1
#
_entry.id   AF-X5XT68-F1
#
_cell.length_a   1.000
_cell.length_b   1.000
_cell.length_c   1.000
_cell.angle_alpha   90.00
_cell.angle_beta   90.00
_cell.angle_gamma   90.00
#
_symmetry.space_group_name_H-M   'P 1'
#
loop_
_entity.id
_entity.type
_entity.pdbx_description
1 polymer ?
#
loop_
_entity_poly.entity_id
_entity_poly.type
_entity_poly.pdbx_seq_one_letter_code
_entity_poly.pdbx_strand_id
1 'polypeptide(L)'
;MQAEIDRLAADGQLPEPASVGFLRWLHAEFYRDAEAPMLTIKGAGREFVMAPGEWRSKPEHDVAIGRHEPPSSDRVNDFMQYFAMRYRFDKLGKAGRILTIPAAHHRFNYIHPFPDGNGRVSRLMSHAMALRPGSPRTGCGRSHEAWHVA
;
A
#
# COMPACT_ATOMS: atom_id res chain seq x y z
N MET A 1 -8.09 10.28 -3.13
CA MET A 1 -6.93 9.49 -2.64
C MET A 1 -5.64 9.72 -3.42
N GLN A 2 -5.53 9.32 -4.70
CA GLN A 2 -4.25 9.46 -5.41
C GLN A 2 -3.77 10.92 -5.50
N ALA A 3 -4.69 11.84 -5.81
CA ALA A 3 -4.42 13.29 -5.79
C ALA A 3 -3.97 13.81 -4.41
N GLU A 4 -4.45 13.20 -3.32
CA GLU A 4 -4.03 13.57 -1.97
C GLU A 4 -2.59 13.12 -1.68
N ILE A 5 -2.23 11.91 -2.14
CA ILE A 5 -0.84 11.42 -2.11
C ILE A 5 0.06 12.34 -2.95
N ASP A 6 -0.38 12.73 -4.14
CA ASP A 6 0.36 13.64 -5.02
C ASP A 6 0.58 15.00 -4.36
N ARG A 7 -0.45 15.55 -3.70
CA ARG A 7 -0.38 16.80 -2.95
C ARG A 7 0.61 16.69 -1.79
N LEU A 8 0.50 15.66 -0.95
CA LEU A 8 1.45 15.41 0.14
C LEU A 8 2.89 15.26 -0.37
N ALA A 9 3.09 14.65 -1.54
CA ALA A 9 4.40 14.54 -2.16
C ALA A 9 4.94 15.89 -2.65
N ALA A 10 4.09 16.70 -3.30
CA ALA A 10 4.44 18.05 -3.76
C ALA A 10 4.80 18.99 -2.60
N ASP A 11 4.08 18.87 -1.48
CA ASP A 11 4.31 19.65 -0.26
C ASP A 11 5.51 19.13 0.56
N GLY A 12 6.17 18.04 0.15
CA GLY A 12 7.27 17.41 0.89
C GLY A 12 6.85 16.74 2.20
N GLN A 13 5.55 16.53 2.40
CA GLN A 13 4.94 16.00 3.62
C GLN A 13 4.58 14.50 3.52
N LEU A 14 4.87 13.84 2.40
CA LEU A 14 4.53 12.43 2.20
C LEU A 14 5.18 11.54 3.29
N PRO A 15 4.39 10.79 4.10
CA PRO A 15 4.93 9.87 5.11
C PRO A 15 5.67 8.68 4.50
N GLU A 16 6.39 7.91 5.32
CA GLU A 16 7.09 6.69 4.88
C GLU A 16 6.07 5.70 4.28
N PRO A 17 6.11 5.40 2.97
CA PRO A 17 5.04 4.64 2.31
C PRO A 17 4.88 3.21 2.82
N ALA A 18 5.95 2.58 3.31
CA ALA A 18 5.87 1.24 3.87
C ALA A 18 5.45 1.22 5.36
N SER A 19 5.26 2.37 6.00
CA SER A 19 4.96 2.44 7.42
C SER A 19 3.56 1.91 7.75
N VAL A 20 3.43 1.30 8.93
CA VAL A 20 2.14 0.83 9.47
C VAL A 20 1.10 1.94 9.48
N GLY A 21 1.48 3.14 9.96
CA GLY A 21 0.57 4.28 10.03
C GLY A 21 0.07 4.72 8.66
N PHE A 22 0.96 4.84 7.67
CA PHE A 22 0.57 5.24 6.32
C PHE A 22 -0.36 4.21 5.66
N LEU A 23 -0.08 2.91 5.80
CA LEU A 23 -0.89 1.84 5.21
C LEU A 23 -2.28 1.76 5.83
N ARG A 24 -2.40 1.92 7.15
CA ARG A 24 -3.69 2.00 7.85
C ARG A 24 -4.46 3.24 7.46
N TRP A 25 -3.78 4.39 7.35
CA TRP A 25 -4.38 5.63 6.86
C TRP A 25 -4.90 5.48 5.43
N LEU A 26 -4.12 4.92 4.50
CA LEU A 26 -4.57 4.68 3.12
C LEU A 26 -5.85 3.85 3.07
N HIS A 27 -5.93 2.80 3.89
CA HIS A 27 -7.12 1.96 3.94
C HIS A 27 -8.29 2.70 4.58
N ALA A 28 -8.11 3.34 5.74
CA ALA A 28 -9.16 4.11 6.39
C ALA A 28 -9.74 5.18 5.46
N GLU A 29 -8.86 5.92 4.80
CA GLU A 29 -9.22 7.02 3.91
C GLU A 29 -9.89 6.53 2.62
N PHE A 30 -9.56 5.32 2.14
CA PHE A 30 -10.22 4.74 0.98
C PHE A 30 -11.69 4.42 1.26
N TYR A 31 -12.01 4.05 2.50
CA TYR A 31 -13.37 3.68 2.93
C TYR A 31 -14.05 4.78 3.78
N ARG A 32 -13.52 6.01 3.79
CA ARG A 32 -14.05 7.10 4.62
C ARG A 32 -15.55 7.32 4.43
N ASP A 33 -16.00 7.31 3.18
CA ASP A 33 -17.39 7.55 2.78
C ASP A 33 -18.12 6.26 2.36
N ALA A 34 -17.59 5.09 2.76
CA ALA A 34 -18.18 3.81 2.42
C ALA A 34 -19.45 3.55 3.24
N GLU A 35 -20.53 3.18 2.55
CA GLU A 35 -21.77 2.76 3.21
C GLU A 35 -21.60 1.37 3.87
N ALA A 36 -22.42 1.09 4.88
CA ALA A 36 -22.34 -0.16 5.65
C ALA A 36 -22.29 -1.44 4.79
N PRO A 37 -23.07 -1.59 3.68
CA PRO A 37 -22.98 -2.78 2.84
C PRO A 37 -21.60 -2.99 2.18
N MET A 38 -20.85 -1.91 1.92
CA MET A 38 -19.51 -1.97 1.34
C MET A 38 -18.45 -2.42 2.35
N LEU A 39 -18.76 -2.30 3.65
CA LEU A 39 -17.90 -2.73 4.75
C LEU A 39 -18.21 -4.16 5.22
N THR A 40 -19.30 -4.74 4.73
CA THR A 40 -19.68 -6.12 5.08
C THR A 40 -18.90 -7.12 4.23
N ILE A 41 -18.06 -7.90 4.88
CA ILE A 41 -17.30 -8.99 4.26
C ILE A 41 -18.13 -10.27 4.34
N LYS A 42 -18.34 -10.91 3.18
CA LYS A 42 -19.04 -12.19 3.08
C LYS A 42 -18.15 -13.19 2.35
N GLY A 43 -17.87 -14.34 2.96
CA GLY A 43 -17.05 -15.39 2.36
C GLY A 43 -16.75 -16.54 3.30
N ALA A 44 -16.51 -17.73 2.76
CA ALA A 44 -16.15 -18.95 3.53
C ALA A 44 -17.11 -19.26 4.70
N GLY A 45 -18.42 -19.00 4.54
CA GLY A 45 -19.43 -19.22 5.58
C GLY A 45 -19.40 -18.20 6.72
N ARG A 46 -18.73 -17.07 6.54
CA ARG A 46 -18.58 -16.00 7.54
C ARG A 46 -19.11 -14.68 6.99
N GLU A 47 -19.70 -13.89 7.87
CA GLU A 47 -20.15 -12.53 7.62
C GLU A 47 -19.76 -11.64 8.79
N PHE A 48 -19.05 -10.56 8.51
CA PHE A 48 -18.67 -9.57 9.52
C PHE A 48 -18.48 -8.19 8.88
N VAL A 49 -18.56 -7.14 9.69
CA VAL A 49 -18.27 -5.77 9.25
C VAL A 49 -16.81 -5.48 9.53
N MET A 50 -16.04 -5.13 8.49
CA MET A 50 -14.65 -4.71 8.67
C MET A 50 -14.57 -3.27 9.19
N ALA A 51 -13.55 -2.99 10.00
CA ALA A 51 -13.23 -1.64 10.43
C ALA A 51 -12.16 -1.03 9.49
N PRO A 52 -12.44 0.10 8.83
CA PRO A 52 -11.45 0.77 7.98
C PRO A 52 -10.15 1.11 8.74
N GLY A 53 -9.01 0.70 8.18
CA GLY A 53 -7.70 0.97 8.77
C GLY A 53 -7.27 -0.05 9.81
N GLU A 54 -8.08 -1.06 10.10
CA GLU A 54 -7.74 -2.15 11.02
C GLU A 54 -7.24 -3.38 10.28
N TRP A 55 -6.17 -3.98 10.80
CA TRP A 55 -5.72 -5.28 10.35
C TRP A 55 -6.76 -6.35 10.66
N ARG A 56 -6.75 -7.43 9.88
CA ARG A 56 -7.37 -8.66 10.34
C ARG A 56 -6.61 -9.18 11.56
N SER A 57 -7.36 -9.60 12.58
CA SER A 57 -6.82 -9.95 13.91
C SER A 57 -7.53 -11.15 14.56
N LYS A 58 -8.65 -11.61 13.99
CA LYS A 58 -9.46 -12.69 14.55
C LYS A 58 -9.49 -13.90 13.62
N PRO A 59 -9.65 -15.13 14.14
CA PRO A 59 -9.76 -16.33 13.31
C PRO A 59 -10.83 -16.22 12.23
N GLU A 60 -11.97 -15.57 12.53
CA GLU A 60 -13.04 -15.33 11.56
C GLU A 60 -12.62 -14.48 10.35
N HIS A 61 -11.55 -13.69 10.46
CA HIS A 61 -11.02 -12.89 9.37
C HIS A 61 -9.99 -13.64 8.49
N ASP A 62 -9.64 -14.90 8.81
CA ASP A 62 -8.77 -15.69 7.96
C ASP A 62 -9.43 -15.99 6.61
N VAL A 63 -8.63 -15.91 5.54
CA VAL A 63 -9.10 -16.00 4.15
C VAL A 63 -8.16 -16.87 3.32
N ALA A 64 -8.67 -17.41 2.21
CA ALA A 64 -7.87 -18.02 1.15
C ALA A 64 -8.04 -17.19 -0.13
N ILE A 65 -6.93 -16.83 -0.77
CA ILE A 65 -6.88 -16.01 -1.99
C ILE A 65 -6.47 -16.90 -3.16
N GLY A 66 -7.46 -17.52 -3.81
CA GLY A 66 -7.21 -18.56 -4.82
C GLY A 66 -6.56 -19.78 -4.18
N ARG A 67 -5.29 -20.03 -4.50
CA ARG A 67 -4.48 -21.10 -3.87
C ARG A 67 -3.56 -20.60 -2.75
N HIS A 68 -3.52 -19.29 -2.53
CA HIS A 68 -2.67 -18.67 -1.53
C HIS A 68 -3.40 -18.57 -0.20
N GLU A 69 -2.77 -19.09 0.86
CA GLU A 69 -3.19 -18.90 2.24
C GLU A 69 -2.25 -17.87 2.90
N PRO A 70 -2.74 -16.65 3.18
CA PRO A 70 -1.97 -15.66 3.93
C PRO A 70 -1.63 -16.16 5.35
N PRO A 71 -0.69 -15.52 6.06
CA PRO A 71 -0.42 -15.81 7.47
C PRO A 71 -1.70 -15.79 8.32
N SER A 72 -1.77 -16.45 9.46
CA SER A 72 -2.95 -16.36 10.34
C SER A 72 -3.17 -14.93 10.86
N SER A 73 -4.42 -14.55 11.11
CA SER A 73 -4.81 -13.18 11.46
C SER A 73 -4.17 -12.66 12.74
N ASP A 74 -3.95 -13.53 13.73
CA ASP A 74 -3.24 -13.21 14.98
C ASP A 74 -1.77 -12.82 14.77
N ARG A 75 -1.16 -13.22 13.64
CA ARG A 75 0.24 -12.91 13.31
C ARG A 75 0.40 -11.68 12.42
N VAL A 76 -0.68 -11.16 11.81
CA VAL A 76 -0.60 -10.09 10.80
C VAL A 76 0.10 -8.85 11.31
N ASN A 77 -0.17 -8.43 12.55
CA ASN A 77 0.48 -7.27 13.13
C ASN A 77 2.02 -7.42 13.13
N ASP A 78 2.53 -8.57 13.59
CA ASP A 78 3.98 -8.84 13.63
C ASP A 78 4.58 -8.83 12.22
N PHE A 79 3.91 -9.44 11.25
CA PHE A 79 4.34 -9.43 9.85
C PHE A 79 4.36 -8.01 9.28
N MET A 80 3.40 -7.16 9.63
CA MET A 80 3.34 -5.77 9.16
C MET A 80 4.38 -4.88 9.82
N GLN A 81 4.75 -5.12 11.08
CA GLN A 81 5.88 -4.46 11.71
C GLN A 81 7.21 -4.83 11.01
N TYR A 82 7.41 -6.12 10.75
CA TYR A 82 8.58 -6.59 10.02
C TYR A 82 8.62 -6.07 8.58
N PHE A 83 7.48 -6.06 7.90
CA PHE A 83 7.32 -5.46 6.57
C PHE A 83 7.74 -3.99 6.59
N ALA A 84 7.19 -3.19 7.50
CA ALA A 84 7.49 -1.78 7.59
C ALA A 84 8.99 -1.54 7.81
N MET A 85 9.64 -2.33 8.66
CA MET A 85 11.09 -2.27 8.86
C MET A 85 11.88 -2.61 7.59
N ARG A 86 11.51 -3.70 6.90
CA ARG A 86 12.30 -4.24 5.78
C ARG A 86 12.18 -3.42 4.50
N TYR A 87 11.03 -2.79 4.28
CA TYR A 87 10.70 -2.03 3.08
C TYR A 87 10.69 -0.51 3.29
N ARG A 88 11.24 -0.02 4.41
CA ARG A 88 11.47 1.42 4.62
C ARG A 88 12.20 2.01 3.41
N PHE A 89 11.54 2.96 2.77
CA PHE A 89 11.97 3.50 1.49
C PHE A 89 13.03 4.60 1.64
N ASP A 90 12.99 5.34 2.75
CA ASP A 90 13.92 6.41 3.12
C ASP A 90 15.40 5.98 3.14
N LYS A 91 15.69 4.75 3.58
CA LYS A 91 17.06 4.22 3.72
C LYS A 91 17.69 3.67 2.42
N LEU A 92 16.97 3.69 1.30
CA LEU A 92 17.42 3.05 0.06
C LEU A 92 17.99 4.04 -0.95
N GLY A 93 19.13 3.69 -1.55
CA GLY A 93 19.66 4.37 -2.74
C GLY A 93 18.82 4.10 -3.99
N LYS A 94 19.06 4.85 -5.08
CA LYS A 94 18.25 4.80 -6.33
C LYS A 94 18.06 3.38 -6.88
N ALA A 95 19.12 2.58 -6.97
CA ALA A 95 19.05 1.20 -7.47
C ALA A 95 18.23 0.28 -6.55
N GLY A 96 18.39 0.41 -5.23
CA GLY A 96 17.61 -0.35 -4.25
C GLY A 96 16.11 -0.05 -4.34
N ARG A 97 15.74 1.18 -4.67
CA ARG A 97 14.33 1.60 -4.82
C ARG A 97 13.62 0.91 -5.97
N ILE A 98 14.28 0.72 -7.12
CA ILE A 98 13.70 0.04 -8.30
C ILE A 98 13.15 -1.33 -7.92
N LEU A 99 13.95 -2.12 -7.19
CA LEU A 99 13.57 -3.48 -6.80
C LEU A 99 12.65 -3.51 -5.59
N THR A 100 12.73 -2.50 -4.71
CA THR A 100 11.93 -2.46 -3.48
C THR A 100 10.46 -2.23 -3.76
N ILE A 101 10.08 -1.39 -4.73
CA ILE A 101 8.66 -1.12 -5.05
C ILE A 101 7.89 -2.42 -5.39
N PRO A 102 8.30 -3.23 -6.40
CA PRO A 102 7.58 -4.46 -6.72
C PRO A 102 7.69 -5.50 -5.60
N ALA A 103 8.82 -5.58 -4.90
CA ALA A 103 8.98 -6.51 -3.78
C ALA A 103 8.06 -6.17 -2.60
N ALA A 104 7.93 -4.88 -2.25
CA ALA A 104 7.02 -4.40 -1.22
C ALA A 104 5.57 -4.66 -1.63
N HIS A 105 5.20 -4.34 -2.87
CA HIS A 105 3.87 -4.58 -3.42
C HIS A 105 3.47 -6.06 -3.30
N HIS A 106 4.32 -6.94 -3.80
CA HIS A 106 4.10 -8.38 -3.74
C HIS A 106 4.00 -8.87 -2.29
N ARG A 107 4.94 -8.46 -1.42
CA ARG A 107 4.98 -8.94 -0.04
C ARG A 107 3.79 -8.44 0.79
N PHE A 108 3.32 -7.22 0.55
CA PHE A 108 2.10 -6.71 1.18
C PHE A 108 0.89 -7.55 0.80
N ASN A 109 0.69 -7.84 -0.49
CA ASN A 109 -0.43 -8.66 -0.95
C ASN A 109 -0.33 -10.12 -0.46
N TYR A 110 0.89 -10.64 -0.30
CA TYR A 110 1.14 -11.95 0.29
C TYR A 110 0.73 -12.01 1.77
N ILE A 111 1.05 -10.98 2.56
CA ILE A 111 0.62 -10.88 3.97
C ILE A 111 -0.91 -10.71 4.06
N HIS A 112 -1.49 -10.00 3.09
CA HIS A 112 -2.92 -9.72 2.96
C HIS A 112 -3.52 -9.17 4.27
N PRO A 113 -3.01 -8.03 4.77
CA PRO A 113 -3.24 -7.65 6.17
C PRO A 113 -4.65 -7.11 6.47
N PHE A 114 -5.44 -6.73 5.47
CA PHE A 114 -6.80 -6.23 5.65
C PHE A 114 -7.85 -7.28 5.26
N PRO A 115 -9.08 -7.21 5.79
CA PRO A 115 -10.21 -8.04 5.34
C PRO A 115 -10.59 -7.87 3.85
N ASP A 116 -10.47 -6.64 3.32
CA ASP A 116 -10.63 -6.30 1.91
C ASP A 116 -9.69 -5.12 1.57
N GLY A 117 -9.60 -4.71 0.31
CA GLY A 117 -8.90 -3.49 -0.09
C GLY A 117 -7.40 -3.65 -0.29
N ASN A 118 -6.83 -4.83 -0.01
CA ASN A 118 -5.38 -5.08 -0.08
C ASN A 118 -4.76 -4.69 -1.44
N GLY A 119 -5.39 -5.08 -2.55
CA GLY A 119 -4.91 -4.72 -3.90
C GLY A 119 -4.96 -3.21 -4.19
N ARG A 120 -5.90 -2.48 -3.59
CA ARG A 120 -6.01 -1.02 -3.74
C ARG A 120 -4.92 -0.32 -2.91
N VAL A 121 -4.76 -0.73 -1.66
CA VAL A 121 -3.74 -0.18 -0.76
C VAL A 121 -2.34 -0.45 -1.30
N SER A 122 -2.05 -1.65 -1.80
CA SER A 122 -0.72 -1.97 -2.36
C SER A 122 -0.39 -1.16 -3.60
N ARG A 123 -1.36 -0.85 -4.46
CA ARG A 123 -1.16 0.06 -5.62
C ARG A 123 -0.89 1.50 -5.17
N LEU A 124 -1.64 2.01 -4.20
CA LEU A 124 -1.44 3.36 -3.65
C LEU A 124 -0.11 3.48 -2.91
N MET A 125 0.30 2.45 -2.17
CA MET A 125 1.63 2.37 -1.56
C MET A 125 2.74 2.42 -2.63
N SER A 126 2.63 1.62 -3.69
CA SER A 126 3.61 1.63 -4.78
C SER A 126 3.68 2.99 -5.48
N HIS A 127 2.53 3.66 -5.67
CA HIS A 127 2.46 5.03 -6.19
C HIS A 127 3.19 6.01 -5.27
N ALA A 128 2.90 5.99 -3.97
CA ALA A 128 3.57 6.82 -2.97
C ALA A 128 5.09 6.57 -2.92
N MET A 129 5.53 5.32 -3.02
CA MET A 129 6.95 4.99 -3.16
C MET A 129 7.57 5.58 -4.43
N ALA A 130 6.85 5.51 -5.57
CA ALA A 130 7.34 6.02 -6.84
C ALA A 130 7.49 7.56 -6.88
N LEU A 131 6.71 8.28 -6.07
CA LEU A 131 6.78 9.74 -5.93
C LEU A 131 7.92 10.22 -5.02
N ARG A 132 8.54 9.33 -4.24
CA ARG A 132 9.62 9.73 -3.35
C ARG A 132 10.81 10.30 -4.14
N PRO A 133 11.41 11.43 -3.69
CA PRO A 133 12.53 12.06 -4.38
C PRO A 133 13.68 11.07 -4.63
N GLY A 134 14.07 10.88 -5.90
CA GLY A 134 15.12 9.93 -6.30
C GLY A 134 14.63 8.51 -6.61
N SER A 135 13.33 8.24 -6.56
CA SER A 135 12.73 7.09 -7.24
C SER A 135 12.81 7.29 -8.77
N PRO A 136 12.99 6.24 -9.58
CA PRO A 136 12.82 6.36 -11.03
C PRO A 136 11.36 6.74 -11.30
N ARG A 137 11.15 7.98 -11.74
CA ARG A 137 9.84 8.40 -12.24
C ARG A 137 9.62 7.62 -13.54
N THR A 138 8.57 6.81 -13.59
CA THR A 138 8.01 6.36 -14.88
C THR A 138 7.40 7.58 -15.54
N GLY A 139 8.21 8.32 -16.28
CA GLY A 139 7.83 9.54 -16.94
C GLY A 139 8.66 9.72 -18.20
N CYS A 140 8.05 9.35 -19.32
CA CYS A 140 8.25 10.02 -20.60
C CYS A 140 8.04 11.53 -20.37
N GLY A 141 9.11 12.22 -20.02
CA GLY A 141 9.25 13.65 -20.08
C GLY A 141 10.26 13.93 -21.19
N ARG A 142 9.82 13.84 -22.44
CA ARG A 142 10.53 14.53 -23.52
C ARG A 142 10.32 16.01 -23.25
N SER A 143 11.30 16.65 -22.61
CA SER A 143 11.55 18.07 -22.85
C SER A 143 12.01 18.19 -24.30
N HIS A 144 11.07 18.47 -25.19
CA HIS A 144 11.37 19.07 -26.48
C HIS A 144 11.87 20.48 -26.20
N GLU A 145 13.18 20.64 -26.05
CA GLU A 145 13.86 21.95 -26.09
C GLU A 145 15.34 21.72 -26.35
N ALA A 146 15.67 21.48 -27.63
CA ALA A 146 17.02 21.67 -28.18
C ALA A 146 16.95 21.62 -29.72
N TRP A 147 16.30 22.61 -30.33
CA TRP A 147 16.59 23.03 -31.70
C TRP A 147 16.55 24.55 -31.77
N HIS A 148 17.62 25.19 -31.31
CA HIS A 148 18.04 26.50 -31.80
C HIS A 148 19.55 26.47 -32.02
N VAL A 149 19.88 26.31 -33.31
CA VAL A 149 21.00 26.90 -34.06
C VAL A 149 22.29 27.22 -33.31
N ALA A 150 23.36 26.52 -33.69
CA ALA A 150 24.65 27.11 -34.07
C ALA A 150 25.28 26.24 -35.15
#